data_AF-D1AM88-F1
#
_entry.id   AF-D1AM88-F1
#
_cell.length_a   1.000
_cell.length_b   1.000
_cell.length_c   1.000
_cell.angle_alpha   90.00
_cell.angle_beta   90.00
_cell.angle_gamma   90.00
#
_symmetry.space_group_name_H-M   'P 1'
#
loop_
_entity.id
_entity.type
_entity.pdbx_description
1 polymer ?
#
loop_
_entity_poly.entity_id
_entity_poly.type
_entity_poly.pdbx_seq_one_letter_code
_entity_poly.pdbx_strand_id
1 'polypeptide(L)'
;MVEISALEIRKYLALEEVYKNCELKDMKITAPKIQKMLGNLVSDAISGNNNCINIMGNEELEYLKKENAEERKRKLKNYFGTSPVFIILSDGINISEIMSFVKAENTDCVILRTAAGFQEINRSLKKVIRKKMRQETVLENTLFLEIFGMGVLIQGDKNLRNSLVLELIKKKHSFISNNGVRVIKYQSNEIFGKNMINDYSKYILKMTSGVEFDILKNFGTAVGRRSKRIDMLLILENWSPKKKFERLGLDEEFEKILDINIPKTIVPIKTGRSLSVIVEAVALNHRLKSMGENSSMTFFDETKKLIGRNKMRAEKISDKKLFLIETFENKAGLKKIAGKESELFIDSPVLYYPVFEASDLQNGIDRLHVFDEDISVRLEKFSDTERTKILEKYFERKISGILINKESSVKNEILKYCEMKNINLYENTDEFNITLDLAEDLLEFEVSPHTTVHGVLMEIYGLGVLITGKSGVGKSETGLELVTRGHRLIADDRVEIVLTPDKILKGYCGEIPYFMELRGVGIVNVKSLYGIGAVKESKSINMVVEIVEDEASEFIGNLTLTESFLEKEIVKKIIHINTGRNTATLVEAVALDYKGKRLEIGGKF
;
A
#
# COMPACT_ATOMS: atom_id res chain seq x y z
N MET A 1 31.13 22.28 18.30
CA MET A 1 31.36 22.83 16.95
C MET A 1 32.25 21.87 16.18
N VAL A 2 31.98 21.61 14.90
CA VAL A 2 32.82 20.71 14.09
C VAL A 2 34.04 21.47 13.58
N GLU A 3 35.23 20.89 13.74
CA GLU A 3 36.52 21.44 13.32
C GLU A 3 37.07 20.65 12.13
N ILE A 4 37.54 21.35 11.10
CA ILE A 4 38.29 20.76 9.97
C ILE A 4 39.69 21.34 9.98
N SER A 5 40.71 20.47 9.94
CA SER A 5 42.10 20.92 9.87
C SER A 5 42.48 21.36 8.45
N ALA A 6 43.39 22.32 8.35
CA ALA A 6 43.99 22.74 7.07
C ALA A 6 44.64 21.56 6.32
N LEU A 7 45.26 20.62 7.04
CA LEU A 7 45.88 19.42 6.48
C LEU A 7 44.86 18.50 5.78
N GLU A 8 43.67 18.32 6.35
CA GLU A 8 42.61 17.50 5.74
C GLU A 8 42.09 18.12 4.44
N ILE A 9 41.93 19.45 4.41
CA ILE A 9 41.52 20.18 3.21
C ILE A 9 42.58 20.03 2.12
N ARG A 10 43.87 20.23 2.46
CA ARG A 10 45.00 20.06 1.54
C ARG A 10 45.01 18.67 0.91
N LYS A 11 44.93 17.62 1.74
CA LYS A 11 44.95 16.22 1.28
C LYS A 11 43.76 15.88 0.38
N TYR A 12 42.55 16.35 0.72
CA TYR A 12 41.36 16.02 -0.05
C TYR A 12 41.32 16.68 -1.42
N LEU A 13 41.78 17.93 -1.50
CA LEU A 13 41.76 18.74 -2.72
C LEU A 13 43.07 18.70 -3.51
N ALA A 14 44.05 17.91 -3.05
CA ALA A 14 45.41 17.86 -3.62
C ALA A 14 46.02 19.25 -3.82
N LEU A 15 45.86 20.13 -2.82
CA LEU A 15 46.36 21.50 -2.89
C LEU A 15 47.87 21.54 -2.68
N GLU A 16 48.54 22.41 -3.43
CA GLU A 16 49.94 22.73 -3.25
C GLU A 16 50.12 23.67 -2.05
N GLU A 17 51.14 23.44 -1.22
CA GLU A 17 51.44 24.30 -0.07
C GLU A 17 52.37 25.43 -0.52
N VAL A 18 51.94 26.67 -0.35
CA VAL A 18 52.69 27.86 -0.75
C VAL A 18 53.35 28.54 0.45
N TYR A 19 52.60 28.66 1.54
CA TYR A 19 53.08 29.27 2.78
C TYR A 19 52.35 28.73 4.00
N LYS A 20 53.09 28.55 5.10
CA LYS A 20 52.56 28.28 6.42
C LYS A 20 53.41 28.98 7.48
N ASN A 21 52.76 29.62 8.44
CA ASN A 21 53.43 30.09 9.67
C ASN A 21 53.16 29.18 10.88
N CYS A 22 52.30 28.17 10.70
CA CYS A 22 51.92 27.19 11.71
C CYS A 22 51.79 25.79 11.09
N GLU A 23 51.85 24.75 11.91
CA GLU A 23 51.66 23.37 11.45
C GLU A 23 50.21 23.13 10.98
N LEU A 24 50.02 22.64 9.75
CA LEU A 24 48.70 22.47 9.12
C LEU A 24 47.72 21.59 9.90
N LYS A 25 48.25 20.71 10.76
CA LYS A 25 47.48 19.83 11.66
C LYS A 25 46.85 20.58 12.84
N ASP A 26 47.48 21.66 13.26
CA ASP A 26 47.11 22.41 14.48
C ASP A 26 46.11 23.54 14.14
N MET A 27 46.05 23.93 12.86
CA MET A 27 45.11 24.93 12.38
C MET A 27 43.72 24.32 12.09
N LYS A 28 42.75 24.70 12.93
CA LYS A 28 41.37 24.19 12.90
C LYS A 28 40.38 25.29 12.48
N ILE A 29 39.63 25.00 11.42
CA ILE A 29 38.57 25.88 10.90
C ILE A 29 37.23 25.43 11.52
N THR A 30 36.64 26.29 12.37
CA THR A 30 35.33 26.06 12.99
C THR A 30 34.22 26.63 12.11
N ALA A 31 33.16 25.85 11.87
CA ALA A 31 32.02 26.25 11.03
C ALA A 31 32.46 26.84 9.66
N PRO A 32 33.17 26.07 8.81
CA PRO A 32 33.88 26.58 7.63
C PRO A 32 32.91 27.24 6.64
N LYS A 33 32.78 28.55 6.74
CA LYS A 33 32.16 29.40 5.72
C LYS A 33 33.16 29.53 4.58
N ILE A 34 32.71 29.34 3.34
CA ILE A 34 33.54 29.56 2.15
C ILE A 34 33.22 30.98 1.67
N GLN A 35 34.24 31.82 1.53
CA GLN A 35 34.08 33.21 1.10
C GLN A 35 34.90 33.48 -0.17
N LYS A 36 34.31 34.27 -1.08
CA LYS A 36 35.06 34.94 -2.14
C LYS A 36 35.76 36.14 -1.52
N MET A 37 37.02 36.33 -1.85
CA MET A 37 37.81 37.45 -1.34
C MET A 37 37.34 38.80 -1.94
N LEU A 38 36.70 38.81 -3.11
CA LEU A 38 36.24 40.03 -3.80
C LEU A 38 35.36 40.95 -2.93
N GLY A 39 34.43 40.39 -2.14
CA GLY A 39 33.55 41.21 -1.28
C GLY A 39 34.34 42.06 -0.27
N ASN A 40 35.36 41.47 0.34
CA ASN A 40 36.21 42.14 1.33
C ASN A 40 37.25 43.08 0.70
N LEU A 41 37.52 42.94 -0.61
CA LEU A 41 38.37 43.87 -1.38
C LEU A 41 37.60 45.09 -1.92
N VAL A 42 36.26 45.02 -1.94
CA VAL A 42 35.38 46.06 -2.46
C VAL A 42 34.80 46.93 -1.35
N SER A 43 34.38 46.35 -0.22
CA SER A 43 33.87 47.12 0.92
C SER A 43 35.01 47.51 1.87
N ASP A 44 35.29 48.81 2.01
CA ASP A 44 36.17 49.33 3.08
C ASP A 44 35.61 49.06 4.50
N ALA A 45 34.38 48.54 4.61
CA ALA A 45 33.76 48.11 5.86
C ALA A 45 34.18 46.68 6.22
N ILE A 46 35.03 46.55 7.25
CA ILE A 46 35.48 45.27 7.78
C ILE A 46 34.37 44.68 8.65
N SER A 47 33.63 43.70 8.12
CA SER A 47 32.73 42.88 8.94
C SER A 47 33.02 41.39 8.74
N GLY A 48 33.53 40.74 9.79
CA GLY A 48 33.12 39.36 10.11
C GLY A 48 34.15 38.25 9.93
N ASN A 49 34.67 37.82 11.08
CA ASN A 49 35.03 36.44 11.42
C ASN A 49 36.08 35.73 10.52
N ASN A 50 37.34 35.79 10.97
CA ASN A 50 38.52 35.33 10.23
C ASN A 50 38.68 33.81 10.12
N ASN A 51 37.86 33.02 10.83
CA ASN A 51 37.96 31.56 10.79
C ASN A 51 37.15 30.95 9.63
N CYS A 52 37.38 31.43 8.41
CA CYS A 52 36.71 30.97 7.20
C CYS A 52 37.71 30.61 6.09
N ILE A 53 37.25 29.83 5.10
CA ILE A 53 38.06 29.46 3.94
C ILE A 53 37.91 30.55 2.88
N ASN A 54 38.97 31.31 2.66
CA ASN A 54 38.99 32.35 1.64
C ASN A 54 39.53 31.80 0.33
N ILE A 55 38.86 32.11 -0.78
CA ILE A 55 39.33 31.73 -2.11
C ILE A 55 39.57 33.01 -2.90
N MET A 56 40.78 33.15 -3.43
CA MET A 56 41.15 34.20 -4.36
C MET A 56 41.25 33.59 -5.76
N GLY A 57 40.38 34.04 -6.67
CA GLY A 57 40.27 33.53 -8.03
C GLY A 57 40.61 34.57 -9.10
N ASN A 58 40.26 34.24 -10.34
CA ASN A 58 40.48 35.12 -11.49
C ASN A 58 39.66 36.42 -11.42
N GLU A 59 38.46 36.38 -10.84
CA GLU A 59 37.62 37.57 -10.66
C GLU A 59 38.32 38.61 -9.74
N GLU A 60 38.90 38.16 -8.63
CA GLU A 60 39.69 39.03 -7.75
C GLU A 60 40.95 39.56 -8.43
N LEU A 61 41.61 38.72 -9.23
CA LEU A 61 42.79 39.13 -10.00
C LEU A 61 42.43 40.20 -11.04
N GLU A 62 41.31 40.06 -11.76
CA GLU A 62 40.83 41.05 -12.71
C GLU A 62 40.42 42.36 -12.04
N TYR A 63 39.79 42.28 -10.87
CA TYR A 63 39.45 43.46 -10.08
C TYR A 63 40.71 44.21 -9.65
N LEU A 64 41.69 43.54 -9.05
CA LEU A 64 42.94 44.16 -8.60
C LEU A 64 43.81 44.70 -9.76
N LYS A 65 43.66 44.17 -10.98
CA LYS A 65 44.33 44.71 -12.19
C LYS A 65 43.74 46.03 -12.68
N LYS A 66 42.46 46.32 -12.38
CA LYS A 66 41.79 47.58 -12.75
C LYS A 66 42.13 48.74 -11.82
N GLU A 67 42.69 48.44 -10.65
CA GLU A 67 43.07 49.41 -9.62
C GLU A 67 44.47 49.99 -9.88
N ASN A 68 44.71 51.22 -9.42
CA ASN A 68 46.05 51.81 -9.45
C ASN A 68 46.97 51.15 -8.38
N ALA A 69 48.29 51.35 -8.52
CA ALA A 69 49.27 50.66 -7.67
C ALA A 69 49.17 51.02 -6.16
N GLU A 70 48.79 52.26 -5.84
CA GLU A 70 48.61 52.70 -4.44
C GLU A 70 47.35 52.08 -3.82
N GLU A 71 46.25 52.07 -4.57
CA GLU A 71 44.96 51.56 -4.13
C GLU A 71 44.96 50.03 -4.02
N ARG A 72 45.64 49.34 -4.94
CA ARG A 72 45.88 47.89 -4.85
C ARG A 72 46.63 47.52 -3.58
N LYS A 73 47.70 48.26 -3.26
CA LYS A 73 48.48 48.08 -2.02
C LYS A 73 47.62 48.34 -0.78
N ARG A 74 46.83 49.41 -0.79
CA ARG A 74 45.90 49.76 0.31
C ARG A 74 44.89 48.66 0.56
N LYS A 75 44.21 48.17 -0.49
CA LYS A 75 43.19 47.10 -0.42
C LYS A 75 43.76 45.78 0.08
N LEU A 76 44.92 45.35 -0.45
CA LEU A 76 45.59 44.12 0.03
C LEU A 76 46.05 44.27 1.48
N LYS A 77 46.64 45.42 1.84
CA LYS A 77 47.03 45.70 3.23
C LYS A 77 45.84 45.65 4.18
N ASN A 78 44.72 46.27 3.83
CA ASN A 78 43.49 46.23 4.63
C ASN A 78 42.97 44.80 4.81
N TYR A 79 42.95 44.00 3.73
CA TYR A 79 42.51 42.61 3.80
C TYR A 79 43.43 41.76 4.68
N PHE A 80 44.75 41.79 4.48
CA PHE A 80 45.69 41.01 5.29
C PHE A 80 45.78 41.51 6.73
N GLY A 81 45.54 42.81 6.98
CA GLY A 81 45.39 43.38 8.32
C GLY A 81 44.19 42.86 9.09
N THR A 82 43.24 42.20 8.43
CA THR A 82 42.18 41.44 9.12
C THR A 82 42.68 40.11 9.69
N SER A 83 43.91 39.67 9.42
CA SER A 83 44.46 38.37 9.84
C SER A 83 43.65 37.16 9.34
N PRO A 84 43.54 36.97 8.00
CA PRO A 84 42.88 35.80 7.43
C PRO A 84 43.66 34.53 7.79
N VAL A 85 42.97 33.50 8.28
CA VAL A 85 43.66 32.30 8.77
C VAL A 85 43.94 31.30 7.63
N PHE A 86 43.02 31.14 6.65
CA PHE A 86 43.16 30.17 5.55
C PHE A 86 42.83 30.79 4.17
N ILE A 87 43.75 30.65 3.21
CA ILE A 87 43.59 31.18 1.84
C ILE A 87 43.93 30.09 0.81
N ILE A 88 43.07 29.94 -0.20
CA ILE A 88 43.33 29.14 -1.40
C ILE A 88 43.46 30.09 -2.59
N LEU A 89 44.60 30.03 -3.27
CA LEU A 89 44.89 30.79 -4.48
C LEU A 89 44.63 29.91 -5.71
N SER A 90 43.81 30.40 -6.64
CA SER A 90 43.72 29.84 -7.99
C SER A 90 44.96 30.19 -8.83
N ASP A 91 45.07 29.55 -9.98
CA ASP A 91 46.19 29.77 -10.91
C ASP A 91 46.22 31.20 -11.47
N GLY A 92 47.42 31.70 -11.81
CA GLY A 92 47.62 33.05 -12.35
C GLY A 92 47.75 34.18 -11.31
N ILE A 93 47.61 33.89 -10.02
CA ILE A 93 47.87 34.85 -8.94
C ILE A 93 49.36 34.97 -8.66
N ASN A 94 49.88 36.20 -8.56
CA ASN A 94 51.28 36.46 -8.24
C ASN A 94 51.57 36.17 -6.75
N ILE A 95 52.17 35.01 -6.50
CA ILE A 95 52.52 34.54 -5.15
C ILE A 95 53.47 35.51 -4.45
N SER A 96 54.49 36.03 -5.16
CA SER A 96 55.50 36.91 -4.57
C SER A 96 54.91 38.20 -4.03
N GLU A 97 53.90 38.75 -4.72
CA GLU A 97 53.16 39.93 -4.26
C GLU A 97 52.39 39.63 -2.98
N ILE A 98 51.56 38.58 -2.97
CA ILE A 98 50.79 38.16 -1.80
C ILE A 98 51.69 37.88 -0.59
N MET A 99 52.80 37.19 -0.82
CA MET A 99 53.77 36.85 0.23
C MET A 99 54.42 38.07 0.87
N SER A 100 54.61 39.16 0.13
CA SER A 100 55.18 40.40 0.68
C SER A 100 54.27 41.03 1.73
N PHE A 101 52.94 40.99 1.53
CA PHE A 101 51.96 41.50 2.49
C PHE A 101 51.79 40.58 3.70
N VAL A 102 51.74 39.27 3.47
CA VAL A 102 51.61 38.26 4.54
C VAL A 102 52.78 38.34 5.52
N LYS A 103 54.00 38.52 5.01
CA LYS A 103 55.21 38.71 5.84
C LYS A 103 55.25 40.07 6.52
N ALA A 104 54.79 41.14 5.86
CA ALA A 104 54.79 42.49 6.42
C ALA A 104 53.80 42.64 7.59
N GLU A 105 52.65 41.97 7.51
CA GLU A 105 51.58 42.06 8.53
C GLU A 105 51.67 40.95 9.60
N ASN A 106 52.71 40.10 9.55
CA ASN A 106 52.97 39.00 10.49
C ASN A 106 51.74 38.09 10.75
N THR A 107 51.00 37.75 9.70
CA THR A 107 49.77 36.96 9.81
C THR A 107 50.07 35.47 9.92
N ASP A 108 49.47 34.78 10.89
CA ASP A 108 49.47 33.32 11.02
C ASP A 108 48.53 32.65 10.00
N CYS A 109 48.81 32.88 8.72
CA CYS A 109 48.00 32.42 7.60
C CYS A 109 48.58 31.15 6.99
N VAL A 110 47.69 30.24 6.56
CA VAL A 110 48.02 29.13 5.66
C VAL A 110 47.55 29.48 4.25
N ILE A 111 48.48 29.44 3.30
CA ILE A 111 48.22 29.71 1.89
C ILE A 111 48.49 28.45 1.08
N LEU A 112 47.45 27.99 0.40
CA LEU A 112 47.49 26.85 -0.50
C LEU A 112 47.16 27.30 -1.93
N ARG A 113 47.58 26.51 -2.92
CA ARG A 113 47.35 26.78 -4.34
C ARG A 113 46.68 25.61 -5.05
N THR A 114 45.92 25.94 -6.09
CA THR A 114 45.31 24.98 -7.00
C THR A 114 45.18 25.54 -8.41
N ALA A 115 45.24 24.65 -9.40
CA ALA A 115 44.91 24.96 -10.79
C ALA A 115 43.39 25.09 -11.03
N ALA A 116 42.56 24.65 -10.08
CA ALA A 116 41.11 24.66 -10.20
C ALA A 116 40.52 26.08 -10.05
N GLY A 117 39.41 26.33 -10.76
CA GLY A 117 38.64 27.57 -10.63
C GLY A 117 37.75 27.59 -9.37
N PHE A 118 37.28 28.77 -8.98
CA PHE A 118 36.45 28.96 -7.77
C PHE A 118 35.25 28.02 -7.69
N GLN A 119 34.51 27.82 -8.78
CA GLN A 119 33.30 26.98 -8.78
C GLN A 119 33.60 25.51 -8.44
N GLU A 120 34.73 24.99 -8.93
CA GLU A 120 35.17 23.63 -8.67
C GLU A 120 35.63 23.47 -7.22
N ILE A 121 36.47 24.39 -6.73
CA ILE A 121 36.95 24.39 -5.34
C ILE A 121 35.77 24.51 -4.38
N ASN A 122 34.84 25.44 -4.63
CA ASN A 122 33.67 25.66 -3.78
C ASN A 122 32.77 24.40 -3.74
N ARG A 123 32.56 23.73 -4.88
CA ARG A 123 31.80 22.47 -4.94
C ARG A 123 32.49 21.37 -4.13
N SER A 124 33.81 21.22 -4.29
CA SER A 124 34.60 20.18 -3.62
C SER A 124 34.73 20.43 -2.11
N LEU A 125 34.97 21.66 -1.67
CA LEU A 125 34.96 22.05 -0.27
C LEU A 125 33.60 21.83 0.38
N LYS A 126 32.50 22.25 -0.27
CA LYS A 126 31.14 21.95 0.21
C LYS A 126 30.94 20.45 0.42
N LYS A 127 31.48 19.59 -0.45
CA LYS A 127 31.41 18.13 -0.31
C LYS A 127 32.17 17.62 0.93
N VAL A 128 33.36 18.14 1.21
CA VAL A 128 34.17 17.80 2.41
C VAL A 128 33.47 18.24 3.68
N ILE A 129 33.05 19.50 3.71
CA ILE A 129 32.37 20.11 4.87
C ILE A 129 31.08 19.34 5.16
N ARG A 130 30.29 19.03 4.13
CA ARG A 130 29.09 18.18 4.25
C ARG A 130 29.39 16.77 4.75
N LYS A 131 30.55 16.20 4.42
CA LYS A 131 30.96 14.87 4.90
C LYS A 131 31.35 14.90 6.38
N LYS A 132 32.03 15.97 6.84
CA LYS A 132 32.44 16.18 8.24
C LYS A 132 31.28 16.58 9.15
N MET A 133 30.35 17.39 8.66
CA MET A 133 29.17 17.87 9.39
C MET A 133 28.02 16.85 9.41
N ARG A 134 28.25 15.67 8.83
CA ARG A 134 27.27 14.61 8.69
C ARG A 134 27.02 13.97 10.06
N GLN A 135 25.80 14.09 10.57
CA GLN A 135 25.38 13.27 11.71
C GLN A 135 25.19 11.84 11.20
N GLU A 136 25.91 10.89 11.80
CA GLU A 136 25.77 9.48 11.48
C GLU A 136 25.72 8.64 12.75
N THR A 137 25.02 7.52 12.68
CA THR A 137 24.98 6.49 13.71
C THR A 137 24.99 5.12 13.06
N VAL A 138 25.25 4.08 13.83
CA VAL A 138 25.21 2.70 13.39
C VAL A 138 24.11 1.98 14.15
N LEU A 139 23.18 1.39 13.40
CA LEU A 139 22.17 0.49 13.96
C LEU A 139 22.68 -0.94 13.81
N GLU A 140 23.17 -1.50 14.91
CA GLU A 140 23.60 -2.90 14.95
C GLU A 140 22.39 -3.85 14.93
N ASN A 141 22.64 -5.12 14.56
CA ASN A 141 21.64 -6.18 14.56
C ASN A 141 20.33 -5.82 13.82
N THR A 142 20.44 -4.93 12.82
CA THR A 142 19.31 -4.39 12.06
C THR A 142 19.47 -4.76 10.60
N LEU A 143 18.39 -5.29 10.02
CA LEU A 143 18.25 -5.60 8.60
C LEU A 143 17.66 -4.36 7.89
N PHE A 144 18.12 -4.07 6.68
CA PHE A 144 17.62 -2.96 5.87
C PHE A 144 17.39 -3.41 4.43
N LEU A 145 16.14 -3.25 3.97
CA LEU A 145 15.69 -3.53 2.62
C LEU A 145 14.96 -2.33 2.03
N GLU A 146 14.88 -2.31 0.71
CA GLU A 146 13.90 -1.51 -0.02
C GLU A 146 12.75 -2.43 -0.45
N ILE A 147 11.56 -2.19 0.12
CA ILE A 147 10.31 -2.94 -0.12
C ILE A 147 9.30 -1.97 -0.73
N PHE A 148 8.79 -2.27 -1.94
CA PHE A 148 7.90 -1.36 -2.70
C PHE A 148 8.40 0.09 -2.81
N GLY A 149 9.71 0.28 -2.88
CA GLY A 149 10.34 1.59 -2.96
C GLY A 149 10.52 2.31 -1.63
N MET A 150 10.15 1.70 -0.51
CA MET A 150 10.36 2.23 0.85
C MET A 150 11.56 1.57 1.51
N GLY A 151 12.39 2.33 2.21
CA GLY A 151 13.45 1.77 3.06
C GLY A 151 12.89 1.33 4.40
N VAL A 152 12.91 0.02 4.62
CA VAL A 152 12.34 -0.63 5.80
C VAL A 152 13.47 -1.21 6.65
N LEU A 153 13.63 -0.66 7.87
CA LEU A 153 14.49 -1.26 8.89
C LEU A 153 13.73 -2.39 9.58
N ILE A 154 14.37 -3.53 9.81
CA ILE A 154 13.77 -4.71 10.44
C ILE A 154 14.67 -5.19 11.58
N GLN A 155 14.10 -5.27 12.78
CA GLN A 155 14.75 -5.81 13.99
C GLN A 155 13.97 -7.04 14.49
N GLY A 156 14.61 -7.88 15.30
CA GLY A 156 14.01 -9.12 15.82
C GLY A 156 14.98 -10.29 15.80
N ASP A 157 14.49 -11.53 15.88
CA ASP A 157 15.32 -12.73 15.86
C ASP A 157 16.14 -12.88 14.56
N LYS A 158 17.42 -13.24 14.68
CA LYS A 158 18.37 -13.28 13.57
C LYS A 158 18.07 -14.39 12.56
N ASN A 159 17.57 -15.56 13.01
CA ASN A 159 17.24 -16.67 12.12
C ASN A 159 16.06 -16.31 11.22
N LEU A 160 15.04 -15.68 11.81
CA LEU A 160 13.85 -15.25 11.08
C LEU A 160 14.17 -14.20 10.02
N ARG A 161 15.04 -13.24 10.35
CA ARG A 161 15.48 -12.21 9.40
C ARG A 161 16.18 -12.80 8.17
N ASN A 162 17.06 -13.78 8.35
CA ASN A 162 17.75 -14.41 7.22
C ASN A 162 16.78 -15.10 6.26
N SER A 163 15.80 -15.85 6.78
CA SER A 163 14.77 -16.48 5.94
C SER A 163 13.90 -15.45 5.23
N LEU A 164 13.51 -14.39 5.94
CA LEU A 164 12.71 -13.29 5.40
C LEU A 164 13.42 -12.58 4.24
N VAL A 165 14.73 -12.34 4.35
CA VAL A 165 15.53 -11.71 3.28
C VAL A 165 15.47 -12.52 2.00
N LEU A 166 15.68 -13.83 2.07
CA LEU A 166 15.65 -14.70 0.88
C LEU A 166 14.27 -14.70 0.21
N GLU A 167 13.20 -14.69 1.01
CA GLU A 167 11.83 -14.65 0.51
C GLU A 167 11.51 -13.32 -0.18
N LEU A 168 11.87 -12.19 0.44
CA LEU A 168 11.66 -10.85 -0.13
C LEU A 168 12.50 -10.60 -1.39
N ILE A 169 13.74 -11.09 -1.43
CA ILE A 169 14.60 -10.99 -2.64
C ILE A 169 14.00 -11.79 -3.80
N LYS A 170 13.47 -13.00 -3.54
CA LYS A 170 12.75 -13.79 -4.56
C LYS A 170 11.54 -13.03 -5.12
N LYS A 171 10.87 -12.23 -4.28
CA LYS A 171 9.79 -11.31 -4.65
C LYS A 171 10.29 -10.00 -5.30
N LYS A 172 11.58 -9.92 -5.67
CA LYS A 172 12.24 -8.79 -6.35
C LYS A 172 12.39 -7.52 -5.50
N HIS A 173 12.29 -7.63 -4.18
CA HIS A 173 12.68 -6.53 -3.30
C HIS A 173 14.20 -6.41 -3.24
N SER A 174 14.65 -5.21 -2.86
CA SER A 174 16.07 -4.90 -2.88
C SER A 174 16.70 -4.96 -1.50
N PHE A 175 17.86 -5.59 -1.42
CA PHE A 175 18.64 -5.74 -0.21
C PHE A 175 19.72 -4.65 -0.08
N ILE A 176 19.90 -4.13 1.14
CA ILE A 176 20.89 -3.09 1.45
C ILE A 176 21.91 -3.60 2.48
N SER A 177 21.44 -4.09 3.64
CA SER A 177 22.33 -4.59 4.71
C SER A 177 21.62 -5.59 5.63
N ASN A 178 22.33 -6.58 6.19
CA ASN A 178 21.73 -7.64 7.02
C ASN A 178 21.91 -7.48 8.54
N ASN A 179 23.02 -6.89 9.00
CA ASN A 179 23.41 -6.97 10.42
C ASN A 179 23.97 -5.66 10.98
N GLY A 180 23.80 -4.56 10.25
CA GLY A 180 24.42 -3.30 10.57
C GLY A 180 24.12 -2.24 9.52
N VAL A 181 23.44 -1.17 9.92
CA VAL A 181 23.04 -0.09 9.02
C VAL A 181 23.76 1.18 9.45
N ARG A 182 24.59 1.73 8.56
CA ARG A 182 25.12 3.09 8.74
C ARG A 182 24.03 4.07 8.36
N VAL A 183 23.51 4.78 9.35
CA VAL A 183 22.45 5.79 9.17
C VAL A 183 23.08 7.16 9.11
N ILE A 184 22.68 7.95 8.12
CA ILE A 184 23.22 9.26 7.83
C ILE A 184 22.06 10.26 7.73
N LYS A 185 22.10 11.32 8.53
CA LYS A 185 21.15 12.44 8.42
C LYS A 185 21.64 13.47 7.42
N TYR A 186 20.74 13.91 6.55
CA TYR A 186 20.96 15.02 5.62
C TYR A 186 20.26 16.28 6.12
N GLN A 187 20.62 17.44 5.54
CA GLN A 187 20.07 18.75 5.93
C GLN A 187 18.55 18.88 5.72
N SER A 188 17.95 18.01 4.89
CA SER A 188 16.50 17.93 4.66
C SER A 188 15.70 17.34 5.84
N ASN A 189 16.34 17.04 6.98
CA ASN A 189 15.78 16.22 8.07
C ASN A 189 15.36 14.81 7.60
N GLU A 190 15.96 14.32 6.53
CA GLU A 190 15.81 12.93 6.10
C GLU A 190 17.04 12.13 6.54
N ILE A 191 16.80 10.85 6.84
CA ILE A 191 17.86 9.89 7.12
C ILE A 191 17.93 8.83 6.03
N PHE A 192 19.16 8.44 5.70
CA PHE A 192 19.44 7.38 4.73
C PHE A 192 20.27 6.29 5.38
N GLY A 193 19.87 5.05 5.16
CA GLY A 193 20.62 3.86 5.55
C GLY A 193 21.54 3.39 4.43
N LYS A 194 22.70 2.86 4.82
CA LYS A 194 23.66 2.19 3.93
C LYS A 194 24.21 0.94 4.60
N ASN A 195 24.75 0.03 3.80
CA ASN A 195 25.57 -1.06 4.31
C ASN A 195 26.83 -0.48 5.00
N MET A 196 27.26 -1.11 6.10
CA MET A 196 28.51 -0.76 6.79
C MET A 196 29.75 -1.13 5.96
N ILE A 197 29.65 -2.19 5.16
CA ILE A 197 30.71 -2.64 4.26
C ILE A 197 30.81 -1.65 3.10
N ASN A 198 31.97 -1.00 2.95
CA ASN A 198 32.22 -0.03 1.88
C ASN A 198 32.59 -0.68 0.53
N ASP A 199 32.56 -2.02 0.44
CA ASP A 199 32.76 -2.78 -0.80
C ASP A 199 31.40 -3.04 -1.49
N TYR A 200 31.12 -2.26 -2.53
CA TYR A 200 29.84 -2.33 -3.26
C TYR A 200 29.71 -3.54 -4.18
N SER A 201 30.74 -4.40 -4.26
CA SER A 201 30.68 -5.66 -5.00
C SER A 201 30.17 -6.84 -4.15
N LYS A 202 30.04 -6.66 -2.83
CA LYS A 202 29.74 -7.74 -1.89
C LYS A 202 28.48 -7.47 -1.08
N TYR A 203 27.40 -8.16 -1.41
CA TYR A 203 26.18 -8.18 -0.60
C TYR A 203 26.04 -9.54 0.07
N ILE A 204 26.72 -9.67 1.21
CA ILE A 204 26.81 -10.94 1.93
C ILE A 204 25.72 -11.07 2.98
N LEU A 205 24.91 -12.12 2.84
CA LEU A 205 24.03 -12.62 3.87
C LEU A 205 24.78 -13.67 4.69
N LYS A 206 25.08 -13.35 5.95
CA LYS A 206 25.69 -14.32 6.88
C LYS A 206 24.61 -15.19 7.51
N MET A 207 24.55 -16.45 7.10
CA MET A 207 23.64 -17.44 7.66
C MET A 207 24.05 -17.81 9.08
N THR A 208 23.11 -18.29 9.88
CA THR A 208 23.37 -18.72 11.26
C THR A 208 24.32 -19.91 11.34
N SER A 209 24.35 -20.73 10.29
CA SER A 209 25.31 -21.83 10.11
C SER A 209 26.76 -21.37 9.87
N GLY A 210 27.01 -20.06 9.77
CA GLY A 210 28.32 -19.49 9.43
C GLY A 210 28.60 -19.40 7.92
N VAL A 211 27.72 -19.94 7.08
CA VAL A 211 27.83 -19.84 5.62
C VAL A 211 27.57 -18.41 5.16
N GLU A 212 28.46 -17.87 4.33
CA GLU A 212 28.29 -16.58 3.66
C GLU A 212 27.61 -16.79 2.30
N PHE A 213 26.46 -16.14 2.12
CA PHE A 213 25.69 -16.21 0.87
C PHE A 213 25.75 -14.86 0.15
N ASP A 214 26.31 -14.85 -1.07
CA ASP A 214 26.39 -13.63 -1.88
C ASP A 214 25.10 -13.41 -2.66
N ILE A 215 24.35 -12.39 -2.28
CA ILE A 215 23.04 -12.08 -2.86
C ILE A 215 23.17 -11.70 -4.35
N LEU A 216 24.16 -10.90 -4.72
CA LEU A 216 24.26 -10.42 -6.11
C LEU A 216 24.63 -11.53 -7.07
N LYS A 217 25.51 -12.45 -6.65
CA LYS A 217 25.91 -13.59 -7.49
C LYS A 217 24.74 -14.53 -7.79
N ASN A 218 23.82 -14.69 -6.84
CA ASN A 218 22.71 -15.63 -6.98
C ASN A 218 21.44 -15.02 -7.58
N PHE A 219 21.17 -13.73 -7.32
CA PHE A 219 19.92 -13.07 -7.72
C PHE A 219 20.11 -11.89 -8.68
N GLY A 220 21.35 -11.60 -9.07
CA GLY A 220 21.71 -10.51 -9.98
C GLY A 220 21.92 -9.17 -9.30
N THR A 221 22.39 -8.18 -10.05
CA THR A 221 22.73 -6.85 -9.52
C THR A 221 21.49 -5.99 -9.21
N ALA A 222 20.35 -6.28 -9.83
CA ALA A 222 19.11 -5.51 -9.69
C ALA A 222 18.55 -5.53 -8.26
N VAL A 223 18.82 -6.58 -7.47
CA VAL A 223 18.36 -6.71 -6.08
C VAL A 223 19.28 -6.01 -5.09
N GLY A 224 20.43 -5.47 -5.52
CA GLY A 224 21.35 -4.72 -4.66
C GLY A 224 21.03 -3.23 -4.64
N ARG A 225 21.06 -2.61 -3.45
CA ARG A 225 20.95 -1.16 -3.29
C ARG A 225 22.05 -0.62 -2.40
N ARG A 226 22.69 0.47 -2.82
CA ARG A 226 23.81 1.08 -2.07
C ARG A 226 23.33 1.91 -0.88
N SER A 227 22.19 2.56 -1.04
CA SER A 227 21.59 3.40 -0.02
C SER A 227 20.12 3.64 -0.32
N LYS A 228 19.32 3.83 0.73
CA LYS A 228 17.91 4.21 0.62
C LYS A 228 17.54 5.12 1.79
N ARG A 229 16.55 6.01 1.58
CA ARG A 229 15.92 6.76 2.68
C ARG A 229 15.29 5.76 3.65
N ILE A 230 15.37 6.00 4.95
CA ILE A 230 14.67 5.18 5.94
C ILE A 230 13.28 5.75 6.10
N ASP A 231 12.27 4.93 5.81
CA ASP A 231 10.86 5.32 5.84
C ASP A 231 10.11 4.72 7.03
N MET A 232 10.48 3.51 7.48
CA MET A 232 9.88 2.91 8.68
C MET A 232 10.79 1.90 9.38
N LEU A 233 10.43 1.56 10.62
CA LEU A 233 11.02 0.53 11.46
C LEU A 233 9.99 -0.57 11.79
N LEU A 234 10.34 -1.81 11.48
CA LEU A 234 9.58 -3.01 11.85
C LEU A 234 10.30 -3.77 12.95
N ILE A 235 9.56 -4.11 14.00
CA ILE A 235 10.03 -4.99 15.07
C ILE A 235 9.31 -6.32 14.97
N LEU A 236 10.07 -7.40 14.73
CA LEU A 236 9.55 -8.75 14.71
C LEU A 236 9.62 -9.35 16.11
N GLU A 237 8.46 -9.69 16.70
CA GLU A 237 8.38 -10.31 18.02
C GLU A 237 7.66 -11.66 17.98
N ASN A 238 8.07 -12.61 18.80
CA ASN A 238 7.32 -13.86 18.95
C ASN A 238 5.95 -13.59 19.55
N TRP A 239 4.91 -14.20 18.97
CA TRP A 239 3.56 -14.08 19.49
C TRP A 239 3.46 -14.65 20.92
N SER A 240 2.80 -13.92 21.81
CA SER A 240 2.49 -14.36 23.17
C SER A 240 1.04 -14.01 23.52
N PRO A 241 0.28 -14.93 24.12
CA PRO A 241 -1.11 -14.66 24.51
C PRO A 241 -1.23 -13.60 25.62
N LYS A 242 -0.13 -13.33 26.36
CA LYS A 242 -0.10 -12.32 27.42
C LYS A 242 0.08 -10.89 26.89
N LYS A 243 0.62 -10.71 25.68
CA LYS A 243 0.81 -9.39 25.06
C LYS A 243 -0.45 -9.02 24.27
N LYS A 244 -1.07 -7.89 24.62
CA LYS A 244 -2.10 -7.26 23.78
C LYS A 244 -1.39 -6.53 22.64
N PHE A 245 -1.58 -7.02 21.42
CA PHE A 245 -1.21 -6.29 20.21
C PHE A 245 -2.37 -5.39 19.79
N GLU A 246 -2.08 -4.20 19.29
CA GLU A 246 -3.09 -3.32 18.70
C GLU A 246 -3.70 -3.98 17.45
N ARG A 247 -5.03 -3.94 17.33
CA ARG A 247 -5.78 -4.62 16.27
C ARG A 247 -6.37 -3.69 15.23
N LEU A 248 -6.55 -2.42 15.58
CA LEU A 248 -7.20 -1.44 14.71
C LEU A 248 -6.18 -0.66 13.88
N GLY A 249 -4.96 -0.46 14.41
CA GLY A 249 -3.90 0.30 13.72
C GLY A 249 -4.24 1.79 13.62
N LEU A 250 -4.91 2.31 14.67
CA LEU A 250 -5.35 3.70 14.77
C LEU A 250 -4.25 4.56 15.43
N ASP A 251 -3.50 4.00 16.35
CA ASP A 251 -2.38 4.68 16.98
C ASP A 251 -1.09 4.45 16.16
N GLU A 252 -0.30 5.52 15.98
CA GLU A 252 0.99 5.45 15.31
C GLU A 252 2.12 5.53 16.34
N GLU A 253 2.94 4.49 16.40
CA GLU A 253 4.16 4.49 17.19
C GLU A 253 5.32 5.05 16.37
N PHE A 254 6.25 5.75 17.03
CA PHE A 254 7.45 6.29 16.41
C PHE A 254 8.70 5.95 17.23
N GLU A 255 9.81 5.76 16.54
CA GLU A 255 11.13 5.61 17.14
C GLU A 255 12.07 6.72 16.67
N LYS A 256 12.81 7.32 17.61
CA LYS A 256 13.68 8.45 17.30
C LYS A 256 15.05 7.96 16.82
N ILE A 257 15.41 8.28 15.58
CA ILE A 257 16.72 7.96 14.98
C ILE A 257 17.37 9.26 14.49
N LEU A 258 18.53 9.65 15.04
CA LEU A 258 19.21 10.94 14.77
C LEU A 258 18.25 12.14 14.87
N ASP A 259 17.44 12.16 15.92
CA ASP A 259 16.39 13.16 16.20
C ASP A 259 15.23 13.23 15.19
N ILE A 260 15.08 12.23 14.32
CA ILE A 260 13.94 12.11 13.41
C ILE A 260 13.02 10.99 13.91
N ASN A 261 11.73 11.27 13.99
CA ASN A 261 10.72 10.27 14.34
C ASN A 261 10.44 9.38 13.14
N ILE A 262 10.77 8.10 13.26
CA ILE A 262 10.55 7.09 12.24
C ILE A 262 9.35 6.23 12.67
N PRO A 263 8.32 6.10 11.81
CA PRO A 263 7.17 5.24 12.08
C PRO A 263 7.61 3.83 12.43
N LYS A 264 7.01 3.29 13.49
CA LYS A 264 7.35 1.99 14.08
C LYS A 264 6.14 1.08 14.04
N THR A 265 6.35 -0.19 13.69
CA THR A 265 5.31 -1.21 13.73
C THR A 265 5.85 -2.52 14.29
N ILE A 266 5.11 -3.12 15.22
CA ILE A 266 5.47 -4.39 15.85
C ILE A 266 4.65 -5.51 15.20
N VAL A 267 5.35 -6.44 14.55
CA VAL A 267 4.74 -7.56 13.83
C VAL A 267 4.90 -8.85 14.65
N PRO A 268 3.80 -9.50 15.06
CA PRO A 268 3.85 -10.77 15.75
C PRO A 268 4.18 -11.92 14.79
N ILE A 269 5.13 -12.76 15.19
CA ILE A 269 5.55 -13.94 14.44
C ILE A 269 4.80 -15.16 14.96
N LYS A 270 4.20 -15.92 14.03
CA LYS A 270 3.59 -17.24 14.27
C LYS A 270 4.10 -18.24 13.25
N THR A 271 4.18 -19.51 13.65
CA THR A 271 4.63 -20.62 12.80
C THR A 271 3.64 -20.89 11.66
N GLY A 272 4.15 -21.34 10.50
CA GLY A 272 3.34 -21.75 9.33
C GLY A 272 2.87 -20.60 8.42
N ARG A 273 3.17 -19.34 8.76
CA ARG A 273 2.76 -18.15 8.01
C ARG A 273 3.93 -17.54 7.25
N SER A 274 3.66 -17.01 6.05
CA SER A 274 4.65 -16.21 5.32
C SER A 274 4.84 -14.86 6.01
N LEU A 275 5.98 -14.70 6.69
CA LEU A 275 6.36 -13.41 7.27
C LEU A 275 6.59 -12.35 6.20
N SER A 276 7.07 -12.75 5.01
CA SER A 276 7.29 -11.80 3.91
C SER A 276 6.01 -11.10 3.48
N VAL A 277 4.89 -11.82 3.40
CA VAL A 277 3.58 -11.26 3.03
C VAL A 277 3.12 -10.22 4.04
N ILE A 278 3.30 -10.49 5.34
CA ILE A 278 2.93 -9.53 6.39
C ILE A 278 3.81 -8.28 6.30
N VAL A 279 5.12 -8.46 6.13
CA VAL A 279 6.07 -7.34 5.99
C VAL A 279 5.76 -6.48 4.75
N GLU A 280 5.42 -7.12 3.62
CA GLU A 280 4.97 -6.45 2.41
C GLU A 280 3.67 -5.66 2.64
N ALA A 281 2.68 -6.27 3.29
CA ALA A 281 1.41 -5.62 3.60
C ALA A 281 1.60 -4.42 4.53
N VAL A 282 2.47 -4.53 5.53
CA VAL A 282 2.80 -3.40 6.43
C VAL A 282 3.47 -2.27 5.65
N ALA A 283 4.49 -2.57 4.84
CA ALA A 283 5.19 -1.56 4.06
C ALA A 283 4.24 -0.86 3.08
N LEU A 284 3.39 -1.62 2.40
CA LEU A 284 2.44 -1.08 1.43
C LEU A 284 1.33 -0.26 2.11
N ASN A 285 0.78 -0.73 3.23
CA ASN A 285 -0.21 0.02 4.02
C ASN A 285 0.37 1.34 4.53
N HIS A 286 1.62 1.33 5.01
CA HIS A 286 2.32 2.56 5.41
C HIS A 286 2.54 3.51 4.22
N ARG A 287 2.85 2.98 3.05
CA ARG A 287 2.97 3.78 1.81
C ARG A 287 1.65 4.48 1.48
N LEU A 288 0.53 3.77 1.55
CA LEU A 288 -0.80 4.31 1.32
C LEU A 288 -1.16 5.39 2.35
N LYS A 289 -0.89 5.14 3.64
CA LYS A 289 -1.06 6.16 4.70
C LYS A 289 -0.27 7.43 4.40
N SER A 290 0.98 7.27 3.95
CA SER A 290 1.85 8.40 3.54
C SER A 290 1.33 9.15 2.31
N MET A 291 0.47 8.53 1.50
CA MET A 291 -0.21 9.13 0.35
C MET A 291 -1.59 9.71 0.72
N GLY A 292 -2.00 9.62 1.99
CA GLY A 292 -3.28 10.13 2.50
C GLY A 292 -4.41 9.09 2.59
N GLU A 293 -4.14 7.82 2.28
CA GLU A 293 -5.15 6.76 2.35
C GLU A 293 -4.98 5.93 3.64
N ASN A 294 -5.94 6.04 4.56
CA ASN A 294 -5.91 5.32 5.84
C ASN A 294 -7.05 4.28 5.90
N SER A 295 -6.69 3.01 5.72
CA SER A 295 -7.64 1.87 5.77
C SER A 295 -8.42 1.80 7.09
N SER A 296 -7.75 1.97 8.23
CA SER A 296 -8.38 1.90 9.55
C SER A 296 -9.41 3.00 9.77
N MET A 297 -9.09 4.23 9.36
CA MET A 297 -10.03 5.35 9.46
C MET A 297 -11.22 5.16 8.51
N THR A 298 -10.96 4.72 7.29
CA THR A 298 -12.01 4.44 6.30
C THR A 298 -12.98 3.38 6.81
N PHE A 299 -12.44 2.27 7.34
CA PHE A 299 -13.24 1.22 7.95
C PHE A 299 -14.08 1.73 9.13
N PHE A 300 -13.49 2.56 10.00
CA PHE A 300 -14.19 3.14 11.13
C PHE A 300 -15.37 4.03 10.68
N ASP A 301 -15.15 4.88 9.69
CA ASP A 301 -16.18 5.77 9.15
C ASP A 301 -17.30 4.98 8.47
N GLU A 302 -16.97 3.93 7.69
CA GLU A 302 -17.97 3.07 7.07
C GLU A 302 -18.78 2.27 8.10
N THR A 303 -18.10 1.73 9.12
CA THR A 303 -18.75 1.02 10.23
C THR A 303 -19.70 1.94 10.99
N LYS A 304 -19.29 3.19 11.25
CA LYS A 304 -20.12 4.19 11.90
C LYS A 304 -21.36 4.54 11.07
N LYS A 305 -21.20 4.72 9.75
CA LYS A 305 -22.32 4.93 8.82
C LYS A 305 -23.27 3.73 8.82
N LEU A 306 -22.73 2.52 8.80
CA LEU A 306 -23.50 1.28 8.84
C LEU A 306 -24.33 1.16 10.12
N ILE A 307 -23.72 1.39 11.28
CA ILE A 307 -24.43 1.36 12.57
C ILE A 307 -25.54 2.42 12.61
N GLY A 308 -25.29 3.62 12.08
CA GLY A 308 -26.30 4.67 11.96
C GLY A 308 -27.50 4.23 11.11
N ARG A 309 -27.24 3.66 9.92
CA ARG A 309 -28.28 3.10 9.05
C ARG A 309 -29.07 1.97 9.74
N ASN A 310 -28.38 1.06 10.43
CA ASN A 310 -29.02 -0.07 11.12
C ASN A 310 -29.89 0.37 12.30
N LYS A 311 -29.48 1.41 13.05
CA LYS A 311 -30.33 2.00 14.10
C LYS A 311 -31.58 2.66 13.52
N MET A 312 -31.44 3.45 12.45
CA MET A 312 -32.60 4.04 11.75
C MET A 312 -33.54 2.98 11.18
N ARG A 313 -33.02 1.86 10.66
CA ARG A 313 -33.81 0.72 10.20
C ARG A 313 -34.55 0.05 11.36
N ALA A 314 -33.89 -0.17 12.49
CA ALA A 314 -34.50 -0.78 13.67
C ALA A 314 -35.61 0.09 14.30
N GLU A 315 -35.48 1.42 14.26
CA GLU A 315 -36.51 2.35 14.77
C GLU A 315 -37.72 2.51 13.84
N LYS A 316 -37.57 2.21 12.53
CA LYS A 316 -38.64 2.29 11.53
C LYS A 316 -39.44 0.99 11.35
N ILE A 317 -39.01 -0.14 11.92
CA ILE A 317 -39.61 -1.46 11.64
C ILE A 317 -40.29 -2.03 12.89
N SER A 318 -41.61 -1.86 12.95
CA SER A 318 -42.52 -2.74 13.69
C SER A 318 -42.73 -4.00 12.83
N ASP A 319 -42.17 -5.14 13.25
CA ASP A 319 -42.54 -6.49 12.82
C ASP A 319 -42.86 -6.69 11.32
N LYS A 320 -41.81 -6.66 10.48
CA LYS A 320 -41.57 -7.58 9.34
C LYS A 320 -40.33 -7.13 8.58
N LYS A 321 -39.58 -8.09 8.04
CA LYS A 321 -38.47 -7.86 7.09
C LYS A 321 -38.99 -7.05 5.89
N LEU A 322 -38.88 -5.73 5.96
CA LEU A 322 -39.19 -4.80 4.88
C LEU A 322 -37.93 -4.58 4.06
N PHE A 323 -37.93 -5.11 2.84
CA PHE A 323 -36.92 -4.81 1.85
C PHE A 323 -37.11 -3.34 1.41
N LEU A 324 -36.13 -2.47 1.71
CA LEU A 324 -36.29 -1.03 1.51
C LEU A 324 -36.05 -0.68 0.03
N ILE A 325 -37.10 -0.26 -0.69
CA ILE A 325 -37.06 0.21 -2.10
C ILE A 325 -35.92 1.21 -2.35
N GLU A 326 -35.61 2.08 -1.39
CA GLU A 326 -34.49 3.03 -1.50
C GLU A 326 -33.14 2.34 -1.76
N THR A 327 -32.94 1.11 -1.28
CA THR A 327 -31.71 0.34 -1.52
C THR A 327 -31.68 -0.18 -2.95
N PHE A 328 -32.83 -0.56 -3.50
CA PHE A 328 -32.99 -1.05 -4.86
C PHE A 328 -32.82 0.07 -5.89
N GLU A 329 -33.41 1.25 -5.63
CA GLU A 329 -33.24 2.46 -6.46
C GLU A 329 -31.76 2.89 -6.53
N ASN A 330 -31.10 2.99 -5.38
CA ASN A 330 -29.74 3.51 -5.32
C ASN A 330 -28.66 2.50 -5.74
N LYS A 331 -28.80 1.20 -5.44
CA LYS A 331 -27.77 0.19 -5.75
C LYS A 331 -27.91 -0.42 -7.15
N ALA A 332 -29.13 -0.53 -7.68
CA ALA A 332 -29.35 -1.10 -9.02
C ALA A 332 -29.32 -0.04 -10.14
N GLY A 333 -29.09 1.23 -9.82
CA GLY A 333 -29.10 2.31 -10.82
C GLY A 333 -30.50 2.56 -11.39
N LEU A 334 -31.52 2.55 -10.52
CA LEU A 334 -32.92 2.64 -10.92
C LEU A 334 -33.52 3.98 -10.54
N LYS A 335 -34.25 4.58 -11.48
CA LYS A 335 -35.04 5.78 -11.23
C LYS A 335 -36.51 5.43 -11.22
N LYS A 336 -37.18 5.71 -10.12
CA LYS A 336 -38.63 5.58 -10.04
C LYS A 336 -39.33 6.67 -10.85
N ILE A 337 -40.32 6.27 -11.64
CA ILE A 337 -41.10 7.17 -12.50
C ILE A 337 -42.60 7.17 -12.18
N ALA A 338 -43.14 6.13 -11.55
CA ALA A 338 -44.53 6.10 -11.06
C ALA A 338 -44.71 5.22 -9.81
N GLY A 339 -45.87 5.39 -9.18
CA GLY A 339 -46.32 4.68 -7.99
C GLY A 339 -45.97 5.38 -6.66
N LYS A 340 -46.79 5.16 -5.62
CA LYS A 340 -46.57 5.74 -4.27
C LYS A 340 -45.39 5.07 -3.55
N GLU A 341 -44.88 5.70 -2.50
CA GLU A 341 -44.10 4.98 -1.47
C GLU A 341 -45.01 3.90 -0.86
N SER A 342 -45.00 2.73 -1.46
CA SER A 342 -45.69 1.55 -0.97
C SER A 342 -44.64 0.59 -0.44
N GLU A 343 -44.93 -0.05 0.68
CA GLU A 343 -44.20 -1.19 1.22
C GLU A 343 -44.11 -2.32 0.17
N LEU A 344 -43.18 -2.27 -0.80
CA LEU A 344 -42.92 -3.42 -1.66
C LEU A 344 -42.26 -4.49 -0.80
N PHE A 345 -42.92 -5.63 -0.74
CA PHE A 345 -42.28 -6.88 -0.37
C PHE A 345 -42.06 -7.64 -1.67
N ILE A 346 -40.84 -7.59 -2.22
CA ILE A 346 -40.44 -8.54 -3.25
C ILE A 346 -40.02 -9.81 -2.50
N ASP A 347 -40.82 -10.86 -2.58
CA ASP A 347 -40.58 -12.14 -1.90
C ASP A 347 -39.98 -13.21 -2.82
N SER A 348 -39.69 -12.83 -4.08
CA SER A 348 -39.07 -13.69 -5.06
C SER A 348 -37.71 -13.17 -5.54
N PRO A 349 -36.67 -14.02 -5.54
CA PRO A 349 -35.35 -13.66 -6.06
C PRO A 349 -35.24 -13.65 -7.60
N VAL A 350 -36.33 -13.98 -8.31
CA VAL A 350 -36.33 -14.18 -9.77
C VAL A 350 -37.11 -13.06 -10.46
N LEU A 351 -36.51 -12.44 -11.47
CA LEU A 351 -37.19 -11.50 -12.35
C LEU A 351 -38.22 -12.21 -13.23
N TYR A 352 -39.34 -11.54 -13.50
CA TYR A 352 -40.39 -12.09 -14.37
C TYR A 352 -40.44 -11.34 -15.69
N TYR A 353 -40.40 -12.10 -16.80
CA TYR A 353 -40.49 -11.58 -18.17
C TYR A 353 -41.86 -11.96 -18.75
N PRO A 354 -42.79 -11.00 -18.90
CA PRO A 354 -44.11 -11.23 -19.48
C PRO A 354 -44.08 -11.84 -20.89
N VAL A 355 -44.89 -12.86 -21.11
CA VAL A 355 -45.03 -13.55 -22.41
C VAL A 355 -46.31 -13.12 -23.13
N PHE A 356 -47.32 -12.67 -22.37
CA PHE A 356 -48.63 -12.18 -22.86
C PHE A 356 -49.47 -13.23 -23.62
N GLU A 357 -49.23 -14.51 -23.37
CA GLU A 357 -50.07 -15.62 -23.86
C GLU A 357 -51.23 -15.95 -22.90
N ALA A 358 -52.24 -16.67 -23.38
CA ALA A 358 -53.44 -17.01 -22.60
C ALA A 358 -53.13 -17.81 -21.32
N SER A 359 -52.09 -18.64 -21.33
CA SER A 359 -51.57 -19.41 -20.20
C SER A 359 -50.86 -18.52 -19.17
N ASP A 360 -50.07 -17.56 -19.65
CA ASP A 360 -49.39 -16.55 -18.85
C ASP A 360 -50.41 -15.61 -18.16
N LEU A 361 -51.52 -15.34 -18.85
CA LEU A 361 -52.84 -14.80 -18.46
C LEU A 361 -53.38 -15.09 -17.04
N GLN A 362 -53.11 -16.26 -16.47
CA GLN A 362 -53.99 -16.86 -15.45
C GLN A 362 -53.45 -16.86 -14.01
N ASN A 363 -52.14 -16.64 -13.79
CA ASN A 363 -51.54 -16.71 -12.46
C ASN A 363 -51.05 -15.32 -11.99
N GLY A 364 -51.35 -14.98 -10.73
CA GLY A 364 -50.76 -13.84 -10.04
C GLY A 364 -49.31 -14.17 -9.66
N ILE A 365 -48.37 -13.30 -10.01
CA ILE A 365 -46.94 -13.50 -9.79
C ILE A 365 -46.45 -12.29 -8.98
N ASP A 366 -46.14 -12.50 -7.70
CA ASP A 366 -45.61 -11.46 -6.81
C ASP A 366 -44.10 -11.31 -7.08
N ARG A 367 -43.74 -10.76 -8.25
CA ARG A 367 -42.34 -10.57 -8.68
C ARG A 367 -42.12 -9.16 -9.21
N LEU A 368 -40.84 -8.80 -9.34
CA LEU A 368 -40.43 -7.67 -10.16
C LEU A 368 -40.53 -8.07 -11.63
N HIS A 369 -41.35 -7.37 -12.39
CA HIS A 369 -41.60 -7.65 -13.79
C HIS A 369 -40.68 -6.79 -14.65
N VAL A 370 -40.09 -7.36 -15.69
CA VAL A 370 -39.16 -6.68 -16.60
C VAL A 370 -39.85 -6.43 -17.93
N PHE A 371 -39.71 -5.22 -18.48
CA PHE A 371 -40.09 -4.83 -19.82
C PHE A 371 -38.83 -4.39 -20.57
N ASP A 372 -38.21 -5.35 -21.23
CA ASP A 372 -37.05 -5.14 -22.08
C ASP A 372 -37.44 -4.83 -23.54
N GLU A 373 -36.45 -4.79 -24.41
CA GLU A 373 -36.66 -4.54 -25.84
C GLU A 373 -37.48 -5.67 -26.50
N ASP A 374 -37.21 -6.93 -26.15
CA ASP A 374 -37.90 -8.10 -26.73
C ASP A 374 -39.39 -8.11 -26.40
N ILE A 375 -39.74 -7.73 -25.17
CA ILE A 375 -41.12 -7.59 -24.71
C ILE A 375 -41.80 -6.43 -25.41
N SER A 376 -41.09 -5.31 -25.58
CA SER A 376 -41.59 -4.15 -26.33
C SER A 376 -41.94 -4.53 -27.77
N VAL A 377 -41.00 -5.19 -28.48
CA VAL A 377 -41.20 -5.70 -29.84
C VAL A 377 -42.34 -6.73 -29.91
N ARG A 378 -42.51 -7.57 -28.89
CA ARG A 378 -43.64 -8.52 -28.84
C ARG A 378 -44.98 -7.81 -28.72
N LEU A 379 -45.06 -6.77 -27.89
CA LEU A 379 -46.29 -5.97 -27.73
C LEU A 379 -46.65 -5.19 -28.99
N GLU A 380 -45.65 -4.71 -29.73
CA GLU A 380 -45.84 -4.01 -31.01
C GLU A 380 -46.43 -4.88 -32.12
N LYS A 381 -46.31 -6.22 -32.03
CA LYS A 381 -46.93 -7.13 -33.00
C LYS A 381 -48.46 -7.16 -32.91
N PHE A 382 -49.04 -6.76 -31.79
CA PHE A 382 -50.49 -6.70 -31.61
C PHE A 382 -51.04 -5.36 -32.12
N SER A 383 -52.26 -5.37 -32.66
CA SER A 383 -52.97 -4.12 -32.95
C SER A 383 -53.24 -3.33 -31.66
N ASP A 384 -53.41 -2.01 -31.75
CA ASP A 384 -53.67 -1.16 -30.57
C ASP A 384 -54.86 -1.66 -29.73
N THR A 385 -55.91 -2.15 -30.40
CA THR A 385 -57.10 -2.71 -29.73
C THR A 385 -56.83 -4.02 -29.01
N GLU A 386 -55.95 -4.87 -29.54
CA GLU A 386 -55.56 -6.13 -28.92
C GLU A 386 -54.59 -5.89 -27.76
N ARG A 387 -53.59 -5.02 -27.98
CA ARG A 387 -52.61 -4.62 -26.96
C ARG A 387 -53.30 -4.04 -25.72
N THR A 388 -54.27 -3.16 -25.91
CA THR A 388 -55.07 -2.58 -24.81
C THR A 388 -55.75 -3.67 -23.96
N LYS A 389 -56.42 -4.65 -24.60
CA LYS A 389 -57.08 -5.76 -23.90
C LYS A 389 -56.09 -6.66 -23.15
N ILE A 390 -54.93 -6.91 -23.74
CA ILE A 390 -53.85 -7.71 -23.12
C ILE A 390 -53.32 -7.00 -21.88
N LEU A 391 -53.00 -5.71 -21.99
CA LEU A 391 -52.46 -4.92 -20.88
C LEU A 391 -53.48 -4.77 -19.75
N GLU A 392 -54.75 -4.49 -20.05
CA GLU A 392 -55.81 -4.45 -19.03
C GLU A 392 -55.85 -5.74 -18.20
N LYS A 393 -55.86 -6.89 -18.87
CA LYS A 393 -55.86 -8.20 -18.20
C LYS A 393 -54.55 -8.49 -17.45
N TYR A 394 -53.42 -8.04 -17.96
CA TYR A 394 -52.13 -8.19 -17.30
C TYR A 394 -52.06 -7.39 -15.99
N PHE A 395 -52.54 -6.15 -16.00
CA PHE A 395 -52.57 -5.24 -14.85
C PHE A 395 -53.72 -5.49 -13.85
N GLU A 396 -54.56 -6.49 -14.10
CA GLU A 396 -55.50 -7.03 -13.08
C GLU A 396 -54.80 -7.91 -12.04
N ARG A 397 -53.57 -8.34 -12.31
CA ARG A 397 -52.78 -9.18 -11.41
C ARG A 397 -52.17 -8.37 -10.26
N LYS A 398 -51.77 -9.09 -9.21
CA LYS A 398 -50.84 -8.55 -8.21
C LYS A 398 -49.45 -8.48 -8.85
N ILE A 399 -48.90 -7.27 -8.98
CA ILE A 399 -47.56 -7.00 -9.52
C ILE A 399 -46.81 -6.23 -8.44
N SER A 400 -45.66 -6.76 -8.00
CA SER A 400 -44.89 -6.10 -6.94
C SER A 400 -44.23 -4.82 -7.47
N GLY A 401 -43.74 -4.83 -8.71
CA GLY A 401 -43.23 -3.65 -9.41
C GLY A 401 -42.85 -3.96 -10.85
N ILE A 402 -42.53 -2.93 -11.64
CA ILE A 402 -42.09 -3.06 -13.03
C ILE A 402 -40.76 -2.32 -13.23
N LEU A 403 -39.80 -2.99 -13.86
CA LEU A 403 -38.58 -2.42 -14.42
C LEU A 403 -38.75 -2.30 -15.94
N ILE A 404 -38.55 -1.12 -16.50
CA ILE A 404 -38.67 -0.87 -17.94
C ILE A 404 -37.41 -0.23 -18.51
N ASN A 405 -37.04 -0.62 -19.74
CA ASN A 405 -35.99 0.08 -20.47
C ASN A 405 -36.44 1.54 -20.72
N LYS A 406 -35.60 2.50 -20.37
CA LYS A 406 -35.84 3.94 -20.52
C LYS A 406 -36.21 4.32 -21.96
N GLU A 407 -35.65 3.61 -22.93
CA GLU A 407 -35.84 3.81 -24.37
C GLU A 407 -37.00 2.99 -24.96
N SER A 408 -37.68 2.18 -24.14
CA SER A 408 -38.80 1.34 -24.57
C SER A 408 -39.93 2.16 -25.22
N SER A 409 -40.37 1.72 -26.40
CA SER A 409 -41.49 2.31 -27.16
C SER A 409 -42.83 2.22 -26.44
N VAL A 410 -43.04 1.18 -25.63
CA VAL A 410 -44.31 0.94 -24.89
C VAL A 410 -44.36 1.65 -23.54
N LYS A 411 -43.31 2.39 -23.17
CA LYS A 411 -43.17 3.04 -21.86
C LYS A 411 -44.36 3.89 -21.45
N ASN A 412 -44.87 4.73 -22.35
CA ASN A 412 -45.97 5.65 -22.03
C ASN A 412 -47.28 4.90 -21.74
N GLU A 413 -47.50 3.78 -22.42
CA GLU A 413 -48.68 2.93 -22.19
C GLU A 413 -48.58 2.22 -20.83
N ILE A 414 -47.42 1.64 -20.55
CA ILE A 414 -47.13 0.99 -19.26
C ILE A 414 -47.24 1.99 -18.10
N LEU A 415 -46.67 3.18 -18.26
CA LEU A 415 -46.74 4.27 -17.26
C LEU A 415 -48.19 4.60 -16.90
N LYS A 416 -49.07 4.73 -17.89
CA LYS A 416 -50.50 5.01 -17.66
C LYS A 416 -51.17 3.94 -16.78
N TYR A 417 -50.93 2.66 -17.07
CA TYR A 417 -51.48 1.57 -16.24
C TYR A 417 -50.87 1.54 -14.84
N CYS A 418 -49.56 1.78 -14.71
CA CYS A 418 -48.88 1.86 -13.42
C CYS A 418 -49.45 2.99 -12.55
N GLU A 419 -49.71 4.17 -13.10
CA GLU A 419 -50.34 5.29 -12.39
C GLU A 419 -51.77 4.95 -11.96
N MET A 420 -52.57 4.39 -12.88
CA MET A 420 -53.97 4.01 -12.61
C MET A 420 -54.09 2.94 -11.51
N LYS A 421 -53.18 1.97 -11.49
CA LYS A 421 -53.20 0.84 -10.56
C LYS A 421 -52.30 1.05 -9.33
N ASN A 422 -51.60 2.19 -9.26
CA ASN A 422 -50.62 2.52 -8.23
C ASN A 422 -49.51 1.44 -8.08
N ILE A 423 -48.94 1.02 -9.22
CA ILE A 423 -47.81 0.08 -9.28
C ILE A 423 -46.51 0.87 -9.44
N ASN A 424 -45.47 0.47 -8.72
CA ASN A 424 -44.17 1.11 -8.84
C ASN A 424 -43.50 0.76 -10.16
N LEU A 425 -43.11 1.79 -10.91
CA LEU A 425 -42.43 1.69 -12.19
C LEU A 425 -41.04 2.33 -12.08
N TYR A 426 -40.03 1.57 -12.47
CA TYR A 426 -38.62 1.95 -12.44
C TYR A 426 -38.04 1.93 -13.85
N GLU A 427 -37.23 2.92 -14.18
CA GLU A 427 -36.42 2.97 -15.40
C GLU A 427 -34.93 2.84 -15.07
N ASN A 428 -34.15 2.27 -15.99
CA ASN A 428 -32.70 2.25 -15.88
C ASN A 428 -32.09 3.66 -15.99
N THR A 429 -31.06 3.92 -15.18
CA THR A 429 -30.20 5.10 -15.30
C THR A 429 -28.94 4.81 -16.11
N ASP A 430 -28.41 3.59 -15.97
CA ASP A 430 -27.28 3.05 -16.73
C ASP A 430 -27.75 2.13 -17.87
N GLU A 431 -26.83 1.40 -18.52
CA GLU A 431 -27.18 0.39 -19.52
C GLU A 431 -28.15 -0.66 -18.95
N PHE A 432 -29.19 -1.02 -19.72
CA PHE A 432 -30.29 -1.84 -19.21
C PHE A 432 -29.83 -3.24 -18.77
N ASN A 433 -28.90 -3.87 -19.50
CA ASN A 433 -28.36 -5.18 -19.12
C ASN A 433 -27.58 -5.13 -17.79
N ILE A 434 -26.78 -4.09 -17.58
CA ILE A 434 -26.07 -3.88 -16.30
C ILE A 434 -27.08 -3.71 -15.16
N THR A 435 -28.16 -2.97 -15.41
CA THR A 435 -29.25 -2.76 -14.45
C THR A 435 -29.96 -4.08 -14.09
N LEU A 436 -30.19 -4.95 -15.09
CA LEU A 436 -30.79 -6.27 -14.88
C LEU A 436 -29.88 -7.17 -14.03
N ASP A 437 -28.60 -7.29 -14.39
CA ASP A 437 -27.64 -8.10 -13.64
C ASP A 437 -27.56 -7.65 -12.17
N LEU A 438 -27.51 -6.34 -11.91
CA LEU A 438 -27.51 -5.79 -10.55
C LEU A 438 -28.82 -6.05 -9.80
N ALA A 439 -29.96 -5.93 -10.48
CA ALA A 439 -31.27 -6.21 -9.90
C ALA A 439 -31.39 -7.69 -9.51
N GLU A 440 -30.94 -8.61 -10.36
CA GLU A 440 -30.91 -10.04 -10.09
C GLU A 440 -30.02 -10.35 -8.89
N ASP A 441 -28.77 -9.86 -8.88
CA ASP A 441 -27.83 -10.08 -7.78
C ASP A 441 -28.37 -9.56 -6.43
N LEU A 442 -29.03 -8.39 -6.44
CA LEU A 442 -29.63 -7.80 -5.24
C LEU A 442 -30.82 -8.61 -4.72
N LEU A 443 -31.73 -9.01 -5.62
CA LEU A 443 -32.89 -9.83 -5.24
C LEU A 443 -32.44 -11.21 -4.75
N GLU A 444 -31.45 -11.80 -5.42
CA GLU A 444 -30.87 -13.07 -5.03
C GLU A 444 -30.30 -12.98 -3.62
N PHE A 445 -29.49 -11.96 -3.32
CA PHE A 445 -28.86 -11.76 -2.01
C PHE A 445 -29.87 -11.52 -0.88
N GLU A 446 -30.90 -10.71 -1.12
CA GLU A 446 -31.77 -10.19 -0.04
C GLU A 446 -32.97 -11.09 0.25
N VAL A 447 -33.47 -11.80 -0.77
CA VAL A 447 -34.70 -12.58 -0.69
C VAL A 447 -34.42 -14.07 -0.46
N SER A 448 -33.30 -14.57 -0.95
CA SER A 448 -32.98 -16.00 -0.86
C SER A 448 -32.58 -16.42 0.57
N PRO A 449 -32.74 -17.72 0.92
CA PRO A 449 -32.26 -18.23 2.19
C PRO A 449 -30.76 -17.98 2.36
N HIS A 450 -30.39 -17.37 3.47
CA HIS A 450 -29.00 -17.05 3.77
C HIS A 450 -28.60 -17.48 5.18
N THR A 451 -27.31 -17.74 5.33
CA THR A 451 -26.65 -17.98 6.61
C THR A 451 -25.33 -17.23 6.65
N THR A 452 -24.73 -17.09 7.83
CA THR A 452 -23.44 -16.44 7.99
C THR A 452 -22.46 -17.40 8.62
N VAL A 453 -21.27 -17.51 8.04
CA VAL A 453 -20.20 -18.40 8.51
C VAL A 453 -18.95 -17.60 8.77
N HIS A 454 -18.23 -17.96 9.84
CA HIS A 454 -16.92 -17.36 10.10
C HIS A 454 -15.83 -18.08 9.31
N GLY A 455 -15.09 -17.35 8.49
CA GLY A 455 -14.09 -17.93 7.59
C GLY A 455 -13.55 -16.91 6.60
N VAL A 456 -12.74 -17.39 5.66
CA VAL A 456 -12.21 -16.58 4.56
C VAL A 456 -12.62 -17.22 3.25
N LEU A 457 -13.43 -16.54 2.46
CA LEU A 457 -13.86 -17.01 1.14
C LEU A 457 -12.93 -16.45 0.07
N MET A 458 -12.33 -17.33 -0.70
CA MET A 458 -11.36 -17.02 -1.75
C MET A 458 -11.78 -17.64 -3.08
N GLU A 459 -11.45 -16.99 -4.19
CA GLU A 459 -11.47 -17.61 -5.51
C GLU A 459 -10.07 -18.07 -5.88
N ILE A 460 -9.85 -19.39 -5.87
CA ILE A 460 -8.56 -20.04 -6.11
C ILE A 460 -8.67 -20.88 -7.39
N TYR A 461 -7.86 -20.56 -8.40
CA TYR A 461 -7.95 -21.20 -9.73
C TYR A 461 -9.36 -21.22 -10.36
N GLY A 462 -10.19 -20.23 -10.01
CA GLY A 462 -11.59 -20.12 -10.45
C GLY A 462 -12.60 -20.85 -9.57
N LEU A 463 -12.17 -21.57 -8.52
CA LEU A 463 -13.04 -22.24 -7.55
C LEU A 463 -13.28 -21.35 -6.33
N GLY A 464 -14.51 -21.30 -5.81
CA GLY A 464 -14.79 -20.71 -4.51
C GLY A 464 -14.38 -21.67 -3.39
N VAL A 465 -13.38 -21.27 -2.60
CA VAL A 465 -12.81 -22.04 -1.51
C VAL A 465 -13.09 -21.30 -0.21
N LEU A 466 -13.92 -21.89 0.66
CA LEU A 466 -14.18 -21.37 1.99
C LEU A 466 -13.15 -21.94 2.97
N ILE A 467 -12.28 -21.09 3.49
CA ILE A 467 -11.23 -21.45 4.44
C ILE A 467 -11.77 -21.26 5.87
N THR A 468 -11.85 -22.35 6.63
CA THR A 468 -12.37 -22.38 8.01
C THR A 468 -11.28 -22.84 8.99
N GLY A 469 -11.58 -22.79 10.29
CA GLY A 469 -10.65 -23.19 11.35
C GLY A 469 -10.73 -22.29 12.59
N LYS A 470 -10.09 -22.71 13.68
CA LYS A 470 -10.11 -22.00 14.98
C LYS A 470 -9.65 -20.54 14.88
N SER A 471 -10.09 -19.69 15.81
CA SER A 471 -9.68 -18.28 15.83
C SER A 471 -8.17 -18.15 16.00
N GLY A 472 -7.54 -17.32 15.16
CA GLY A 472 -6.11 -17.09 15.22
C GLY A 472 -5.20 -18.21 14.70
N VAL A 473 -5.75 -19.23 14.03
CA VAL A 473 -4.99 -20.29 13.30
C VAL A 473 -4.20 -19.70 12.12
N GLY A 474 -4.76 -18.68 11.46
CA GLY A 474 -4.08 -17.94 10.39
C GLY A 474 -4.87 -17.87 9.08
N LYS A 475 -6.20 -17.85 9.17
CA LYS A 475 -7.09 -17.85 7.99
C LYS A 475 -6.86 -16.60 7.14
N SER A 476 -6.91 -15.42 7.77
CA SER A 476 -6.73 -14.12 7.10
C SER A 476 -5.33 -13.99 6.50
N GLU A 477 -4.27 -14.39 7.22
CA GLU A 477 -2.90 -14.36 6.68
C GLU A 477 -2.70 -15.37 5.52
N THR A 478 -3.37 -16.53 5.57
CA THR A 478 -3.39 -17.48 4.45
C THR A 478 -4.12 -16.89 3.24
N GLY A 479 -5.28 -16.25 3.46
CA GLY A 479 -6.03 -15.54 2.43
C GLY A 479 -5.21 -14.42 1.78
N LEU A 480 -4.55 -13.59 2.59
CA LEU A 480 -3.67 -12.54 2.12
C LEU A 480 -2.51 -13.08 1.27
N GLU A 481 -1.87 -14.17 1.72
CA GLU A 481 -0.81 -14.81 0.95
C GLU A 481 -1.33 -15.32 -0.41
N LEU A 482 -2.50 -15.95 -0.43
CA LEU A 482 -3.16 -16.38 -1.67
C LEU A 482 -3.46 -15.18 -2.59
N VAL A 483 -3.86 -14.03 -2.05
CA VAL A 483 -4.00 -12.79 -2.83
C VAL A 483 -2.67 -12.38 -3.47
N THR A 484 -1.55 -12.43 -2.73
CA THR A 484 -0.23 -12.11 -3.32
C THR A 484 0.21 -13.09 -4.41
N ARG A 485 -0.39 -14.29 -4.45
CA ARG A 485 -0.19 -15.31 -5.51
C ARG A 485 -1.14 -15.15 -6.70
N GLY A 486 -2.02 -14.14 -6.69
CA GLY A 486 -2.92 -13.81 -7.79
C GLY A 486 -4.34 -14.36 -7.64
N HIS A 487 -4.69 -14.93 -6.49
CA HIS A 487 -6.07 -15.33 -6.19
C HIS A 487 -6.89 -14.14 -5.70
N ARG A 488 -8.23 -14.28 -5.70
CA ARG A 488 -9.13 -13.16 -5.34
C ARG A 488 -9.79 -13.40 -3.99
N LEU A 489 -9.80 -12.38 -3.14
CA LEU A 489 -10.55 -12.37 -1.89
C LEU A 489 -12.02 -12.04 -2.18
N ILE A 490 -12.93 -12.83 -1.62
CA ILE A 490 -14.35 -12.48 -1.55
C ILE A 490 -14.64 -11.85 -0.21
N ALA A 491 -14.40 -12.59 0.87
CA ALA A 491 -14.77 -12.18 2.22
C ALA A 491 -13.70 -12.64 3.23
N ASP A 492 -13.44 -11.82 4.24
CA ASP A 492 -12.62 -12.16 5.41
C ASP A 492 -13.46 -12.06 6.68
N ASP A 493 -13.20 -12.96 7.62
CA ASP A 493 -13.92 -13.17 8.89
C ASP A 493 -15.40 -13.55 8.76
N ARG A 494 -16.25 -12.72 8.15
CA ARG A 494 -17.70 -12.95 8.02
C ARG A 494 -18.08 -13.18 6.56
N VAL A 495 -18.51 -14.41 6.24
CA VAL A 495 -18.98 -14.79 4.90
C VAL A 495 -20.50 -14.96 4.94
N GLU A 496 -21.20 -14.25 4.07
CA GLU A 496 -22.64 -14.42 3.90
C GLU A 496 -22.89 -15.42 2.78
N ILE A 497 -23.56 -16.52 3.11
CA ILE A 497 -23.81 -17.63 2.20
C ILE A 497 -25.29 -17.62 1.85
N VAL A 498 -25.57 -17.49 0.56
CA VAL A 498 -26.92 -17.48 -0.01
C VAL A 498 -27.12 -18.74 -0.83
N LEU A 499 -28.28 -19.37 -0.70
CA LEU A 499 -28.69 -20.46 -1.59
C LEU A 499 -29.52 -19.88 -2.73
N THR A 500 -28.95 -19.89 -3.94
CA THR A 500 -29.61 -19.36 -5.13
C THR A 500 -30.83 -20.22 -5.53
N PRO A 501 -31.74 -19.69 -6.36
CA PRO A 501 -32.86 -20.46 -6.92
C PRO A 501 -32.41 -21.73 -7.65
N ASP A 502 -31.26 -21.66 -8.33
CA ASP A 502 -30.62 -22.79 -9.02
C ASP A 502 -29.94 -23.78 -8.07
N LYS A 503 -30.18 -23.64 -6.76
CA LYS A 503 -29.65 -24.52 -5.72
C LYS A 503 -28.12 -24.53 -5.66
N ILE A 504 -27.50 -23.38 -5.97
CA ILE A 504 -26.06 -23.14 -5.85
C ILE A 504 -25.82 -22.34 -4.57
N LEU A 505 -24.79 -22.69 -3.80
CA LEU A 505 -24.35 -21.86 -2.68
C LEU A 505 -23.42 -20.77 -3.22
N LYS A 506 -23.83 -19.50 -3.08
CA LYS A 506 -23.03 -18.32 -3.45
C LYS A 506 -22.65 -17.58 -2.18
N GLY A 507 -21.36 -17.34 -2.00
CA GLY A 507 -20.83 -16.58 -0.88
C GLY A 507 -20.56 -15.13 -1.29
N TYR A 508 -20.89 -14.19 -0.42
CA TYR A 508 -20.77 -12.76 -0.60
C TYR A 508 -19.86 -12.14 0.47
N CYS A 509 -19.22 -11.02 0.12
CA CYS A 509 -18.63 -10.13 1.10
C CYS A 509 -19.71 -9.46 1.97
N GLY A 510 -19.37 -9.09 3.20
CA GLY A 510 -20.26 -8.26 4.03
C GLY A 510 -20.42 -6.83 3.48
N GLU A 511 -21.28 -6.04 4.13
CA GLU A 511 -21.59 -4.65 3.71
C GLU A 511 -20.37 -3.71 3.63
N ILE A 512 -19.29 -4.03 4.33
CA ILE A 512 -18.03 -3.30 4.31
C ILE A 512 -16.98 -4.23 3.67
N PRO A 513 -16.86 -4.21 2.33
CA PRO A 513 -16.11 -5.22 1.60
C PRO A 513 -14.60 -4.98 1.66
N TYR A 514 -13.84 -6.07 1.44
CA TYR A 514 -12.39 -6.07 1.20
C TYR A 514 -11.48 -5.65 2.37
N PHE A 515 -12.05 -5.31 3.52
CA PHE A 515 -11.27 -5.09 4.72
C PHE A 515 -10.89 -6.41 5.38
N MET A 516 -9.67 -6.45 5.91
CA MET A 516 -9.09 -7.62 6.59
C MET A 516 -8.35 -7.14 7.85
N GLU A 517 -8.55 -7.85 8.97
CA GLU A 517 -7.78 -7.59 10.19
C GLU A 517 -6.48 -8.41 10.15
N LEU A 518 -5.34 -7.72 10.15
CA LEU A 518 -4.04 -8.36 10.23
C LEU A 518 -3.38 -8.01 11.57
N ARG A 519 -3.04 -9.05 12.34
CA ARG A 519 -2.44 -8.86 13.67
C ARG A 519 -1.10 -8.13 13.57
N GLY A 520 -0.95 -7.02 14.29
CA GLY A 520 0.24 -6.17 14.29
C GLY A 520 0.34 -5.20 13.09
N VAL A 521 -0.55 -5.32 12.10
CA VAL A 521 -0.67 -4.36 10.99
C VAL A 521 -1.88 -3.45 11.19
N GLY A 522 -2.95 -4.00 11.77
CA GLY A 522 -4.25 -3.36 11.89
C GLY A 522 -5.18 -3.75 10.75
N ILE A 523 -6.20 -2.92 10.53
CA ILE A 523 -7.15 -3.10 9.45
C ILE A 523 -6.51 -2.66 8.13
N VAL A 524 -6.58 -3.52 7.12
CA VAL A 524 -6.11 -3.21 5.77
C VAL A 524 -7.23 -3.37 4.76
N ASN A 525 -7.22 -2.55 3.71
CA ASN A 525 -8.10 -2.73 2.57
C ASN A 525 -7.35 -3.48 1.45
N VAL A 526 -7.76 -4.71 1.15
CA VAL A 526 -7.10 -5.59 0.17
C VAL A 526 -7.20 -5.03 -1.25
N LYS A 527 -8.31 -4.36 -1.60
CA LYS A 527 -8.49 -3.69 -2.90
C LYS A 527 -7.51 -2.53 -3.05
N SER A 528 -7.27 -1.74 -2.01
CA SER A 528 -6.30 -0.64 -2.06
C SER A 528 -4.86 -1.14 -2.14
N LEU A 529 -4.54 -2.22 -1.43
CA LEU A 529 -3.19 -2.80 -1.42
C LEU A 529 -2.85 -3.49 -2.76
N TYR A 530 -3.74 -4.35 -3.27
CA TYR A 530 -3.42 -5.26 -4.39
C TYR A 530 -4.27 -5.01 -5.65
N GLY A 531 -5.13 -3.99 -5.64
CA GLY A 531 -5.95 -3.57 -6.77
C GLY A 531 -7.28 -4.29 -6.88
N ILE A 532 -8.13 -3.82 -7.82
CA ILE A 532 -9.46 -4.39 -8.06
C ILE A 532 -9.42 -5.87 -8.49
N GLY A 533 -8.34 -6.29 -9.18
CA GLY A 533 -8.14 -7.67 -9.62
C GLY A 533 -7.85 -8.66 -8.48
N ALA A 534 -7.60 -8.18 -7.27
CA ALA A 534 -7.35 -8.98 -6.07
C ALA A 534 -8.62 -9.31 -5.26
N VAL A 535 -9.76 -8.75 -5.64
CA VAL A 535 -11.01 -8.87 -4.90
C VAL A 535 -12.18 -9.21 -5.82
N LYS A 536 -13.26 -9.73 -5.24
CA LYS A 536 -14.54 -9.96 -5.91
C LYS A 536 -15.67 -9.89 -4.88
N GLU A 537 -16.86 -9.44 -5.27
CA GLU A 537 -17.98 -9.29 -4.32
C GLU A 537 -18.63 -10.63 -3.96
N SER A 538 -18.67 -11.57 -4.91
CA SER A 538 -19.31 -12.87 -4.71
C SER A 538 -18.66 -14.00 -5.51
N LYS A 539 -18.84 -15.22 -5.02
CA LYS A 539 -18.42 -16.45 -5.70
C LYS A 539 -19.19 -17.67 -5.22
N SER A 540 -19.55 -18.56 -6.15
CA SER A 540 -20.10 -19.88 -5.81
C SER A 540 -19.12 -20.69 -4.97
N ILE A 541 -19.57 -21.24 -3.85
CA ILE A 541 -18.77 -22.06 -2.94
C ILE A 541 -18.68 -23.47 -3.54
N ASN A 542 -17.46 -23.93 -3.80
CA ASN A 542 -17.21 -25.25 -4.38
C ASN A 542 -16.62 -26.23 -3.35
N MET A 543 -15.85 -25.74 -2.37
CA MET A 543 -15.27 -26.57 -1.34
C MET A 543 -14.98 -25.80 -0.06
N VAL A 544 -14.88 -26.53 1.05
CA VAL A 544 -14.40 -26.05 2.34
C VAL A 544 -13.00 -26.62 2.61
N VAL A 545 -12.08 -25.76 3.05
CA VAL A 545 -10.77 -26.17 3.57
C VAL A 545 -10.67 -25.74 5.02
N GLU A 546 -10.68 -26.70 5.95
CA GLU A 546 -10.49 -26.43 7.37
C GLU A 546 -9.01 -26.53 7.75
N ILE A 547 -8.50 -25.46 8.37
CA ILE A 547 -7.13 -25.40 8.90
C ILE A 547 -7.14 -25.82 10.38
N VAL A 548 -6.37 -26.85 10.70
CA VAL A 548 -6.23 -27.40 12.05
C VAL A 548 -4.76 -27.39 12.48
N GLU A 549 -4.48 -26.95 13.71
CA GLU A 549 -3.15 -27.08 14.33
C GLU A 549 -2.96 -28.53 14.81
N ASP A 550 -1.81 -29.12 14.50
CA ASP A 550 -1.49 -30.50 14.88
C ASP A 550 -1.31 -30.62 16.41
N GLU A 551 -2.39 -30.97 17.11
CA GLU A 551 -2.32 -31.61 18.41
C GLU A 551 -2.40 -33.11 18.15
N ALA A 552 -1.22 -33.76 18.12
CA ALA A 552 -1.00 -35.21 17.99
C ALA A 552 -2.28 -36.06 17.92
N SER A 553 -2.84 -36.24 16.72
CA SER A 553 -3.98 -37.12 16.51
C SER A 553 -3.85 -37.86 15.18
N GLU A 554 -4.21 -39.14 15.21
CA GLU A 554 -4.00 -40.11 14.13
C GLU A 554 -4.71 -39.68 12.85
N PHE A 555 -3.93 -39.69 11.77
CA PHE A 555 -4.38 -39.47 10.41
C PHE A 555 -5.41 -40.55 10.02
N ILE A 556 -6.71 -40.22 10.07
CA ILE A 556 -7.75 -41.09 9.50
C ILE A 556 -7.86 -40.75 8.02
N GLY A 557 -7.31 -41.65 7.20
CA GLY A 557 -7.29 -41.53 5.74
C GLY A 557 -8.68 -41.61 5.09
N ASN A 558 -8.76 -40.98 3.91
CA ASN A 558 -9.70 -41.22 2.82
C ASN A 558 -11.22 -41.09 3.05
N LEU A 559 -11.69 -40.46 4.13
CA LEU A 559 -13.08 -40.01 4.17
C LEU A 559 -13.26 -38.72 3.36
N THR A 560 -14.17 -38.76 2.37
CA THR A 560 -14.71 -37.54 1.77
C THR A 560 -15.62 -36.90 2.81
N LEU A 561 -15.09 -35.91 3.51
CA LEU A 561 -15.87 -35.10 4.44
C LEU A 561 -16.75 -34.15 3.64
N THR A 562 -17.94 -33.87 4.16
CA THR A 562 -18.81 -32.80 3.68
C THR A 562 -19.12 -31.84 4.80
N GLU A 563 -19.40 -30.59 4.45
CA GLU A 563 -19.95 -29.57 5.34
C GLU A 563 -21.28 -29.11 4.78
N SER A 564 -22.33 -29.11 5.61
CA SER A 564 -23.66 -28.69 5.19
C SER A 564 -23.86 -27.21 5.45
N PHE A 565 -24.28 -26.49 4.41
CA PHE A 565 -24.78 -25.12 4.53
C PHE A 565 -26.20 -25.09 3.98
N LEU A 566 -27.14 -24.64 4.80
CA LEU A 566 -28.57 -24.66 4.47
C LEU A 566 -29.01 -26.10 4.13
N GLU A 567 -29.43 -26.37 2.90
CA GLU A 567 -29.84 -27.69 2.40
C GLU A 567 -28.82 -28.33 1.44
N LYS A 568 -27.59 -27.81 1.38
CA LYS A 568 -26.56 -28.25 0.44
C LYS A 568 -25.30 -28.71 1.14
N GLU A 569 -24.79 -29.87 0.72
CA GLU A 569 -23.51 -30.40 1.17
C GLU A 569 -22.37 -30.00 0.23
N ILE A 570 -21.30 -29.48 0.81
CA ILE A 570 -20.08 -29.08 0.11
C ILE A 570 -18.92 -29.97 0.54
N VAL A 571 -18.06 -30.35 -0.41
CA VAL A 571 -16.86 -31.14 -0.13
C VAL A 571 -15.94 -30.40 0.82
N LYS A 572 -15.53 -31.07 1.90
CA LYS A 572 -14.63 -30.55 2.92
C LYS A 572 -13.30 -31.28 2.92
N LYS A 573 -12.21 -30.53 3.09
CA LYS A 573 -10.86 -31.05 3.28
C LYS A 573 -10.22 -30.41 4.51
N ILE A 574 -9.55 -31.22 5.32
CA ILE A 574 -8.83 -30.75 6.51
C ILE A 574 -7.34 -30.70 6.17
N ILE A 575 -6.69 -29.58 6.48
CA ILE A 575 -5.24 -29.42 6.38
C ILE A 575 -4.64 -29.19 7.76
N HIS A 576 -3.61 -29.95 8.06
CA HIS A 576 -2.86 -29.86 9.31
C HIS A 576 -1.66 -28.94 9.11
N ILE A 577 -1.54 -27.90 9.95
CA ILE A 577 -0.43 -26.95 9.88
C ILE A 577 0.67 -27.33 10.86
N ASN A 578 1.85 -27.64 10.31
CA ASN A 578 3.05 -27.99 11.07
C ASN A 578 4.14 -26.96 10.80
N THR A 579 5.11 -26.88 11.71
CA THR A 579 6.30 -26.04 11.48
C THR A 579 7.00 -26.45 10.17
N GLY A 580 7.19 -25.50 9.26
CA GLY A 580 7.93 -25.69 8.01
C GLY A 580 7.08 -25.91 6.74
N ARG A 581 5.75 -26.06 6.83
CA ARG A 581 4.87 -26.07 5.64
C ARG A 581 4.10 -24.76 5.54
N ASN A 582 3.99 -24.24 4.32
CA ASN A 582 3.26 -23.02 4.03
C ASN A 582 1.78 -23.35 3.78
N THR A 583 0.88 -22.78 4.59
CA THR A 583 -0.55 -23.08 4.55
C THR A 583 -1.20 -22.75 3.22
N ALA A 584 -0.89 -21.59 2.62
CA ALA A 584 -1.44 -21.18 1.33
C ALA A 584 -1.11 -22.20 0.22
N THR A 585 0.09 -22.76 0.25
CA THR A 585 0.53 -23.80 -0.70
C THR A 585 -0.28 -25.08 -0.56
N LEU A 586 -0.61 -25.48 0.68
CA LEU A 586 -1.46 -26.65 0.93
C LEU A 586 -2.90 -26.40 0.45
N VAL A 587 -3.44 -25.21 0.70
CA VAL A 587 -4.77 -24.81 0.20
C VAL A 587 -4.81 -24.85 -1.32
N GLU A 588 -3.80 -24.29 -2.00
CA GLU A 588 -3.69 -24.35 -3.46
C GLU A 588 -3.62 -25.78 -3.99
N ALA A 589 -2.80 -26.64 -3.37
CA ALA A 589 -2.67 -28.04 -3.77
C ALA A 589 -4.01 -28.79 -3.64
N VAL A 590 -4.73 -28.55 -2.54
CA VAL A 590 -6.06 -29.14 -2.29
C VAL A 590 -7.10 -28.64 -3.29
N ALA A 591 -7.10 -27.34 -3.60
CA ALA A 591 -8.00 -26.78 -4.61
C ALA A 591 -7.69 -27.30 -6.03
N LEU A 592 -6.41 -27.47 -6.35
CA LEU A 592 -5.97 -27.99 -7.65
C LEU A 592 -6.35 -29.48 -7.81
N ASP A 593 -6.16 -30.30 -6.78
CA ASP A 593 -6.60 -31.70 -6.75
C ASP A 593 -8.12 -31.82 -6.95
N TYR A 594 -8.90 -30.99 -6.25
CA TYR A 594 -10.35 -30.92 -6.42
C TYR A 594 -10.75 -30.52 -7.85
N LYS A 595 -10.08 -29.51 -8.42
CA LYS A 595 -10.30 -29.08 -9.81
C LYS A 595 -10.02 -30.20 -10.80
N GLY A 596 -8.89 -30.91 -10.63
CA GLY A 596 -8.48 -32.03 -11.49
C GLY A 596 -9.53 -33.14 -11.50
N LYS A 597 -9.96 -33.59 -10.33
CA LYS A 597 -11.01 -34.61 -10.19
C LYS A 597 -12.33 -34.20 -10.84
N ARG A 598 -12.72 -32.93 -10.71
CA ARG A 598 -13.95 -32.42 -11.34
C ARG A 598 -13.87 -32.41 -12.87
N LEU A 599 -12.69 -32.15 -13.44
CA LEU A 599 -12.44 -32.21 -14.88
C LEU A 599 -12.43 -33.65 -15.41
N GLU A 600 -11.80 -34.57 -14.69
CA GLU A 600 -11.78 -36.00 -15.05
C GLU A 600 -13.18 -36.64 -15.05
N ILE A 601 -14.06 -36.20 -14.14
CA ILE A 601 -15.41 -36.76 -13.95
C ILE A 601 -16.44 -36.06 -14.88
N GLY A 602 -16.02 -35.16 -15.76
CA GLY A 602 -16.91 -34.50 -16.72
C GLY A 602 -17.93 -33.55 -16.08
N GLY A 603 -17.61 -32.96 -14.92
CA GLY A 603 -18.42 -31.91 -14.30
C GLY A 603 -19.73 -32.33 -13.63
N LYS A 604 -20.01 -33.63 -13.45
CA LYS A 604 -21.19 -34.12 -12.71
C LYS A 604 -20.87 -34.29 -11.21
N PHE A 605 -21.11 -33.25 -10.41
CA PHE A 605 -21.27 -33.31 -8.95
C PHE A 605 -22.39 -32.37 -8.53
#